data_AF-A0A086MKN1-F1
#
_entry.id   AF-A0A086MKN1-F1
#
_cell.length_a   1.000
_cell.length_b   1.000
_cell.length_c   1.000
_cell.angle_alpha   90.00
_cell.angle_beta   90.00
_cell.angle_gamma   90.00
#
_symmetry.space_group_name_H-M   'P 1'
#
loop_
_entity.id
_entity.type
_entity.pdbx_description
1 polymer ?
#
loop_
_entity_poly.entity_id
_entity_poly.type
_entity_poly.pdbx_seq_one_letter_code
_entity_poly.pdbx_strand_id
1 'polypeptide(L)'
;MNQQFEAVQKFGKDSFDATVKALDVASTGTKAIVVETADYAKKSFDQNAATFEKLAGAKSLDQAIQIQSDYFKSAYEGFVAHATKSRELYTKLVQDSFAPYGFLRSAAEAAVAPTKSAARAK
;
A
#
# COMPACT_ATOMS: atom_id res chain seq x y z
N MET A 1 24.43 -31.59 18.18
CA MET A 1 23.41 -31.91 17.16
C MET A 1 22.03 -31.30 17.45
N ASN A 2 21.56 -31.20 18.71
CA ASN A 2 20.22 -30.65 19.00
C ASN A 2 20.06 -29.15 18.69
N GLN A 3 21.06 -28.30 18.97
CA GLN A 3 20.94 -26.85 18.75
C GLN A 3 20.74 -26.45 17.28
N GLN A 4 21.38 -27.15 16.34
CA GLN A 4 21.18 -26.86 14.91
C GLN A 4 19.80 -27.32 14.43
N PHE A 5 19.29 -28.43 14.96
CA PHE A 5 17.94 -28.90 14.67
C PHE A 5 16.87 -27.93 15.20
N GLU A 6 17.02 -27.44 16.44
CA GLU A 6 16.16 -26.42 17.03
C GLU A 6 16.21 -25.09 16.25
N ALA A 7 17.40 -24.68 15.78
CA ALA A 7 17.56 -23.48 14.94
C ALA A 7 16.83 -23.62 13.59
N VAL A 8 16.94 -24.77 12.93
CA VAL A 8 16.24 -25.06 11.66
C VAL A 8 14.72 -25.10 11.87
N GLN A 9 14.24 -25.75 12.95
CA GLN A 9 12.81 -25.78 13.28
C GLN A 9 12.27 -24.39 13.57
N LYS A 10 12.99 -23.59 14.36
CA LYS A 10 12.60 -22.20 14.67
C LYS A 10 12.56 -21.35 13.41
N PHE A 11 13.59 -21.42 12.57
CA PHE A 11 13.62 -20.69 11.30
C PHE A 11 12.43 -21.06 10.40
N GLY A 12 12.09 -22.35 10.30
CA GLY A 12 10.92 -22.81 9.54
C GLY A 12 9.61 -22.26 10.08
N LYS A 13 9.43 -22.25 11.40
CA LYS A 13 8.26 -21.65 12.06
C LYS A 13 8.17 -20.14 11.84
N ASP A 14 9.26 -19.41 12.12
CA ASP A 14 9.31 -17.95 11.97
C ASP A 14 9.05 -17.55 10.50
N SER A 15 9.53 -18.33 9.53
CA SER A 15 9.27 -18.11 8.10
C SER A 15 7.80 -18.35 7.72
N PHE A 16 7.16 -19.38 8.28
CA PHE A 16 5.74 -19.66 8.07
C PHE A 16 4.87 -18.53 8.67
N ASP A 17 5.12 -18.16 9.92
CA ASP A 17 4.41 -17.10 10.61
C ASP A 17 4.58 -15.74 9.89
N ALA A 18 5.78 -15.45 9.39
CA ALA A 18 6.04 -14.25 8.59
C ALA A 18 5.23 -14.24 7.28
N THR A 19 5.15 -15.39 6.60
CA THR A 19 4.40 -15.52 5.35
C THR A 19 2.90 -15.35 5.57
N VAL A 20 2.34 -15.96 6.62
CA VAL A 20 0.92 -15.79 6.97
C VAL A 20 0.61 -14.32 7.26
N LYS A 21 1.47 -13.63 8.03
CA LYS A 21 1.31 -12.19 8.30
C LYS A 21 1.41 -11.34 7.04
N ALA A 22 2.35 -11.63 6.14
CA ALA A 22 2.50 -10.93 4.88
C ALA A 22 1.25 -11.06 4.00
N LEU A 23 0.63 -12.25 3.97
CA LEU A 23 -0.62 -12.49 3.23
C LEU A 23 -1.80 -11.71 3.81
N ASP A 24 -1.94 -11.65 5.14
CA ASP A 24 -3.01 -10.90 5.81
C ASP A 24 -2.91 -9.39 5.52
N VAL A 25 -1.70 -8.85 5.66
CA VAL A 25 -1.38 -7.47 5.30
C VAL A 25 -1.67 -7.20 3.82
N ALA A 26 -1.24 -8.09 2.92
CA ALA A 26 -1.45 -7.92 1.49
C ALA A 26 -2.94 -7.89 1.14
N SER A 27 -3.74 -8.77 1.76
CA SER A 27 -5.20 -8.79 1.61
C SER A 27 -5.82 -7.47 2.09
N THR A 28 -5.41 -6.97 3.25
CA THR A 28 -5.91 -5.73 3.82
C THR A 28 -5.55 -4.51 2.97
N GLY A 29 -4.29 -4.41 2.52
CA GLY A 29 -3.86 -3.32 1.64
C GLY A 29 -4.57 -3.34 0.29
N THR A 30 -4.82 -4.53 -0.28
CA THR A 30 -5.61 -4.69 -1.51
C THR A 30 -7.04 -4.20 -1.31
N LYS A 31 -7.70 -4.54 -0.19
CA LYS A 31 -9.05 -4.03 0.12
C LYS A 31 -9.07 -2.50 0.22
N ALA A 32 -8.04 -1.90 0.83
CA ALA A 32 -7.95 -0.44 0.93
C ALA A 32 -7.86 0.23 -0.46
N ILE A 33 -7.10 -0.35 -1.40
CA ILE A 33 -7.03 0.12 -2.80
C ILE A 33 -8.40 0.02 -3.49
N VAL A 34 -9.11 -1.10 -3.30
CA VAL A 34 -10.45 -1.30 -3.87
C VAL A 34 -11.43 -0.24 -3.34
N VAL A 35 -11.42 0.02 -2.02
CA VAL A 35 -12.28 1.05 -1.41
C VAL A 35 -11.98 2.43 -1.97
N GLU A 36 -10.70 2.84 -2.01
CA GLU A 36 -10.29 4.14 -2.56
C GLU A 36 -10.72 4.31 -4.03
N THR A 37 -10.58 3.25 -4.84
CA THR A 37 -11.00 3.28 -6.25
C THR A 37 -12.51 3.43 -6.38
N ALA A 38 -13.29 2.72 -5.55
CA ALA A 38 -14.74 2.81 -5.54
C ALA A 38 -15.22 4.21 -5.09
N ASP A 39 -14.59 4.78 -4.06
CA ASP A 39 -14.90 6.12 -3.57
C ASP A 39 -14.62 7.19 -4.63
N TYR A 40 -13.48 7.10 -5.32
CA TYR A 40 -13.17 8.00 -6.44
C TYR A 40 -14.16 7.87 -7.60
N ALA A 41 -14.55 6.64 -7.95
CA ALA A 41 -15.54 6.40 -9.00
C ALA A 41 -16.90 7.01 -8.64
N LYS A 42 -17.35 6.83 -7.39
CA LYS A 42 -18.58 7.43 -6.87
C LYS A 42 -18.51 8.95 -6.93
N LYS A 43 -17.43 9.56 -6.44
CA LYS A 43 -17.24 11.02 -6.45
C LYS A 43 -17.25 11.58 -7.88
N SER A 44 -16.58 10.88 -8.81
CA SER A 44 -16.55 11.26 -10.22
C SER A 44 -17.96 11.22 -10.85
N PHE A 45 -18.75 10.20 -10.53
CA PHE A 45 -20.14 10.09 -10.99
C PHE A 45 -21.01 11.23 -10.44
N ASP A 46 -20.96 11.48 -9.13
CA ASP A 46 -21.73 12.53 -8.47
C ASP A 46 -21.35 13.92 -9.04
N GLN A 47 -20.07 14.16 -9.33
CA GLN A 47 -19.59 15.38 -9.97
C GLN A 47 -20.09 15.54 -11.41
N ASN A 48 -20.10 14.46 -12.20
CA ASN A 48 -20.62 14.46 -13.57
C ASN A 48 -22.11 14.75 -13.60
N ALA A 49 -22.90 14.11 -12.73
CA ALA A 49 -24.33 14.35 -12.61
C ALA A 49 -24.62 15.81 -12.27
N ALA A 50 -23.94 16.37 -11.26
CA ALA A 50 -24.07 17.77 -10.89
C ALA A 50 -23.68 18.74 -12.02
N THR A 51 -22.65 18.40 -12.80
CA THR A 51 -22.22 19.21 -13.95
C THR A 51 -23.26 19.18 -15.06
N PHE A 52 -23.83 18.01 -15.35
CA PHE A 52 -24.90 17.85 -16.32
C PHE A 52 -26.14 18.65 -15.93
N GLU A 53 -26.59 18.57 -14.68
CA GLU A 53 -27.72 19.36 -14.17
C GLU A 53 -27.47 20.87 -14.35
N LYS A 54 -26.27 21.34 -14.02
CA LYS A 54 -25.89 22.75 -14.21
C LYS A 54 -25.89 23.15 -15.68
N LEU A 55 -25.34 22.32 -16.57
CA LEU A 55 -25.31 22.57 -18.01
C LEU A 55 -26.72 22.58 -18.62
N ALA A 56 -27.60 21.67 -18.21
CA ALA A 56 -28.98 21.64 -18.65
C ALA A 56 -29.76 22.92 -18.27
N GLY A 57 -29.37 23.57 -17.17
CA GLY A 57 -29.91 24.86 -16.73
C GLY A 57 -29.17 26.10 -17.25
N ALA A 58 -28.14 25.95 -18.09
CA ALA A 58 -27.35 27.07 -18.58
C ALA A 58 -28.15 27.92 -19.58
N LYS A 59 -28.13 29.25 -19.40
CA LYS A 59 -28.89 30.20 -20.22
C LYS A 59 -28.06 30.90 -21.29
N SER A 60 -26.74 30.70 -21.28
CA SER A 60 -25.79 31.29 -22.22
C SER A 60 -24.55 30.42 -22.38
N LEU A 61 -23.78 30.69 -23.44
CA LEU A 61 -22.50 30.04 -23.67
C LEU A 61 -21.48 30.40 -22.59
N ASP A 62 -21.44 31.66 -22.13
CA ASP A 62 -20.53 32.08 -21.06
C ASP A 62 -20.77 31.30 -19.76
N GLN A 63 -22.04 31.07 -19.40
CA GLN A 63 -22.39 30.26 -18.23
C GLN A 63 -21.96 28.80 -18.42
N ALA A 64 -22.14 28.24 -19.61
CA ALA A 64 -21.71 26.87 -19.92
C ALA A 64 -20.17 26.72 -19.85
N ILE A 65 -19.42 27.70 -20.37
CA ILE A 65 -17.95 27.73 -20.30
C ILE A 65 -17.48 27.78 -18.85
N GLN A 66 -18.14 28.59 -18.01
CA GLN A 66 -17.82 28.67 -16.59
C GLN A 66 -18.07 27.33 -15.89
N ILE A 67 -19.23 26.69 -16.12
CA ILE A 67 -19.56 25.37 -15.56
C ILE A 67 -18.53 24.32 -15.97
N GLN A 68 -18.15 24.28 -17.25
CA GLN A 68 -17.16 23.34 -17.76
C GLN A 68 -15.75 23.59 -17.20
N SER A 69 -15.38 24.86 -16.99
CA SER A 69 -14.11 25.26 -16.38
C SER A 69 -14.03 24.82 -14.93
N ASP A 70 -15.11 25.05 -14.16
CA ASP A 70 -15.22 24.60 -12.76
C ASP A 70 -15.17 23.08 -12.65
N TYR A 71 -15.84 22.37 -13.58
CA TYR A 71 -15.76 20.92 -13.67
C TYR A 71 -14.31 20.47 -13.90
N PHE A 72 -13.60 21.07 -14.86
CA PHE A 72 -12.23 20.67 -15.19
C PHE A 72 -11.29 20.87 -13.99
N LYS A 73 -11.42 22.02 -13.30
CA LYS A 73 -10.65 22.30 -12.09
C LYS A 73 -10.92 21.26 -11.00
N SER A 74 -12.20 21.01 -10.72
CA SER A 74 -12.62 20.05 -9.69
C SER A 74 -12.20 18.62 -10.02
N ALA A 75 -12.31 18.22 -11.29
CA ALA A 75 -11.89 16.90 -11.77
C ALA A 75 -10.37 16.72 -11.64
N TYR A 76 -9.59 17.76 -11.96
CA TYR A 76 -8.15 17.74 -11.80
C TYR A 76 -7.73 17.60 -10.33
N GLU A 77 -8.30 18.41 -9.43
CA GLU A 77 -8.05 18.32 -7.99
C GLU A 77 -8.43 16.94 -7.44
N GLY A 78 -9.58 16.42 -7.86
CA GLY A 78 -10.04 15.07 -7.49
C GLY A 78 -9.09 13.97 -7.97
N PHE A 79 -8.64 14.04 -9.22
CA PHE A 79 -7.69 13.08 -9.78
C PHE A 79 -6.34 13.10 -9.05
N VAL A 80 -5.78 14.28 -8.80
CA VAL A 80 -4.50 14.41 -8.08
C VAL A 80 -4.61 13.85 -6.66
N ALA A 81 -5.72 14.09 -5.97
CA ALA A 81 -5.97 13.52 -4.65
C ALA A 81 -6.01 11.98 -4.71
N HIS A 82 -6.78 11.40 -5.64
CA HIS A 82 -6.87 9.95 -5.82
C HIS A 82 -5.52 9.31 -6.21
N ALA A 83 -4.77 9.94 -7.13
CA ALA A 83 -3.46 9.45 -7.55
C ALA A 83 -2.44 9.47 -6.39
N THR A 84 -2.46 10.53 -5.58
CA THR A 84 -1.62 10.65 -4.38
C THR A 84 -1.98 9.54 -3.39
N LYS A 85 -3.27 9.37 -3.11
CA LYS A 85 -3.75 8.35 -2.18
C LYS A 85 -3.44 6.94 -2.63
N SER A 86 -3.63 6.66 -3.92
CA SER A 86 -3.30 5.38 -4.53
C SER A 86 -1.81 5.06 -4.39
N ARG A 87 -0.91 6.04 -4.68
CA ARG A 87 0.53 5.87 -4.47
C ARG A 87 0.86 5.51 -3.03
N GLU A 88 0.27 6.20 -2.06
CA GLU A 88 0.47 5.92 -0.64
C GLU A 88 0.03 4.50 -0.29
N LEU A 89 -1.15 4.08 -0.75
CA LEU A 89 -1.68 2.73 -0.50
C LEU A 89 -0.80 1.64 -1.09
N TYR A 90 -0.32 1.80 -2.33
CA TYR A 90 0.60 0.85 -2.95
C TYR A 90 1.96 0.81 -2.24
N THR A 91 2.50 1.97 -1.87
CA THR A 91 3.77 2.05 -1.12
C THR A 91 3.66 1.33 0.21
N LYS A 92 2.57 1.60 0.95
CA LYS A 92 2.27 0.96 2.22
C LYS A 92 2.07 -0.55 2.06
N LEU A 93 1.33 -0.99 1.05
CA LEU A 93 1.13 -2.41 0.75
C LEU A 93 2.48 -3.12 0.59
N VAL A 94 3.40 -2.56 -0.20
CA VAL A 94 4.75 -3.13 -0.37
C VAL A 94 5.51 -3.15 0.95
N GLN A 95 5.59 -2.01 1.65
CA GLN A 95 6.33 -1.90 2.91
C GLN A 95 5.82 -2.89 3.97
N ASP A 96 4.52 -2.93 4.19
CA ASP A 96 3.91 -3.78 5.20
C ASP A 96 4.02 -5.26 4.82
N SER A 97 3.97 -5.62 3.52
CA SER A 97 4.10 -7.01 3.07
C SER A 97 5.50 -7.59 3.32
N PHE A 98 6.54 -6.74 3.30
CA PHE A 98 7.92 -7.16 3.55
C PHE A 98 8.35 -7.02 5.02
N ALA A 99 7.64 -6.24 5.83
CA ALA A 99 7.95 -6.04 7.24
C ALA A 99 8.06 -7.35 8.07
N PRO A 100 7.20 -8.38 7.89
CA PRO A 100 7.29 -9.64 8.64
C PRO A 100 8.62 -10.39 8.46
N TYR A 101 9.35 -10.12 7.38
CA TYR A 101 10.66 -10.72 7.09
C TYR A 101 11.83 -9.96 7.71
N GLY A 102 11.57 -8.94 8.54
CA GLY A 102 12.62 -8.18 9.23
C GLY A 102 13.59 -9.04 10.04
N PHE A 103 13.16 -10.22 10.50
CA PHE A 103 14.01 -11.20 11.21
C PHE A 103 15.16 -11.75 10.34
N LEU A 104 15.03 -11.76 9.01
CA LEU A 104 16.08 -12.21 8.09
C LEU A 104 17.33 -11.34 8.20
N ARG A 105 17.16 -10.05 8.52
CA ARG A 105 18.27 -9.14 8.79
C ARG A 105 19.04 -9.57 10.04
N SER A 106 18.33 -9.87 11.11
CA SER A 106 18.90 -10.37 12.36
C SER A 106 19.53 -11.76 12.20
N ALA A 107 18.95 -12.62 11.36
CA ALA A 107 19.52 -13.91 11.01
C ALA A 107 20.82 -13.77 10.19
N ALA A 108 20.87 -12.82 9.24
CA ALA A 108 22.08 -12.50 8.49
C ALA A 108 23.19 -11.90 9.38
N GLU A 109 22.83 -11.00 10.30
CA GLU A 109 23.76 -10.44 11.29
C GLU A 109 24.34 -11.52 12.22
N ALA A 110 23.51 -12.47 12.67
CA ALA A 110 23.96 -13.60 13.48
C ALA A 110 24.88 -14.58 12.72
N ALA A 111 24.70 -14.71 11.41
CA ALA A 111 25.54 -15.56 10.54
C ALA A 111 26.89 -14.92 10.17
N VAL A 112 26.99 -13.59 10.21
CA VAL A 112 28.21 -12.82 9.85
C VAL A 112 28.98 -12.33 11.08
N ALA A 113 28.39 -12.39 12.29
CA ALA A 113 29.12 -12.15 13.53
C ALA A 113 30.30 -13.13 13.64
N PRO A 114 31.56 -12.65 13.79
CA PRO A 114 32.70 -13.54 13.87
C PRO A 114 32.49 -14.46 15.08
N THR A 115 32.36 -15.75 14.81
CA THR A 115 32.52 -16.79 15.81
C THR A 115 33.85 -16.51 16.49
N LYS A 116 33.80 -15.94 17.71
CA LYS A 116 35.00 -15.66 18.49
C LYS A 116 35.82 -16.94 18.47
N SER A 117 36.97 -16.83 17.80
CA SER A 117 37.97 -17.88 17.69
C SER A 117 38.05 -18.59 19.03
N ALA A 118 37.80 -19.90 19.02
CA ALA A 118 38.21 -20.80 20.09
C ALA A 118 39.75 -20.87 20.11
N ALA A 119 40.39 -19.72 20.30
CA ALA A 119 41.73 -19.63 20.81
C ALA A 119 41.60 -19.88 22.32
N ARG A 120 41.90 -21.13 22.72
CA ARG A 120 42.70 -21.51 23.89
C ARG A 120 42.18 -22.80 24.53
N ALA A 121 42.77 -23.91 24.13
CA ALA A 121 43.20 -24.93 25.08
C ALA A 121 44.47 -25.57 24.47
N LYS A 122 45.61 -25.19 25.07
CA LYS A 122 46.85 -25.97 24.96
C LYS A 122 46.68 -27.25 25.75
#